data_AF-A0A4V1KHM9-F1
#
_entry.id   AF-A0A4V1KHM9-F1
#
_cell.length_a   1.000
_cell.length_b   1.000
_cell.length_c   1.000
_cell.angle_alpha   90.00
_cell.angle_beta   90.00
_cell.angle_gamma   90.00
#
_symmetry.space_group_name_H-M   'P 1'
#
loop_
_entity.id
_entity.type
_entity.pdbx_description
1 polymer ?
#
loop_
_entity_poly.entity_id
_entity_poly.type
_entity_poly.pdbx_seq_one_letter_code
_entity_poly.pdbx_strand_id
1 'polypeptide(L)'
;MPQYLQDGKVKINTASSTTTIQYKVSFVGYSDSYPIKVKPYSIKVMLVAGNALYVSQAQTVNETAFPSGSNVVTLTFTGTITNSHLTAGSKITLFVLDAKYGSEPVAAFTGGSAYYDWVAGALFYNDQMSRTLAKNSCEEGYAGSNVTYTVAANKHSGATKAEANAKAEADLNANAQNYANANGTCTPTCTGPAVVWLESFNNKFYGAGYKGKTIVIVNDVPAATYRWYVDGGFKTTTPDNAASFSWLPSETHYIEVEVVTPCGTSGKLRINYPSGTTGDGSGGGGGGGVILPD
;
A
#
# COMPACT_ATOMS: atom_id res chain seq x y z
N MET A 1 29.18 -50.07 -27.61
CA MET A 1 28.53 -49.44 -26.44
C MET A 1 27.97 -48.10 -26.89
N PRO A 2 26.76 -47.68 -26.50
CA PRO A 2 26.29 -46.33 -26.83
C PRO A 2 27.29 -45.31 -26.27
N GLN A 3 27.70 -44.33 -27.09
CA GLN A 3 28.46 -43.18 -26.61
C GLN A 3 27.45 -42.12 -26.20
N TYR A 4 27.66 -41.55 -25.03
CA TYR A 4 26.80 -40.52 -24.46
C TYR A 4 27.45 -39.17 -24.76
N LEU A 5 26.74 -38.29 -25.48
CA LEU A 5 27.19 -36.94 -25.75
C LEU A 5 26.38 -35.98 -24.86
N GLN A 6 27.10 -35.19 -24.06
CA GLN A 6 26.49 -34.07 -23.34
C GLN A 6 26.10 -33.02 -24.38
N ASP A 7 24.81 -32.80 -24.58
CA ASP A 7 24.34 -31.65 -25.35
C ASP A 7 23.20 -30.98 -24.60
N GLY A 8 23.53 -29.91 -23.88
CA GLY A 8 22.51 -29.11 -23.23
C GLY A 8 22.98 -28.23 -22.08
N LYS A 9 22.51 -26.99 -22.10
CA LYS A 9 22.47 -26.09 -20.94
C LYS A 9 21.45 -26.64 -19.93
N VAL A 10 21.87 -26.87 -18.69
CA VAL A 10 20.96 -27.22 -17.58
C VAL A 10 20.08 -26.00 -17.29
N LYS A 11 18.76 -26.18 -17.20
CA LYS A 11 17.82 -25.13 -16.77
C LYS A 11 17.45 -25.35 -15.31
N ILE A 12 17.57 -24.30 -14.51
CA ILE A 12 17.28 -24.31 -13.08
C ILE A 12 16.08 -23.39 -12.84
N ASN A 13 15.07 -23.90 -12.15
CA ASN A 13 13.91 -23.12 -11.71
C ASN A 13 13.72 -23.30 -10.20
N THR A 14 13.85 -22.22 -9.45
CA THR A 14 13.82 -22.22 -7.99
C THR A 14 12.43 -21.82 -7.47
N ALA A 15 11.81 -22.72 -6.72
CA ALA A 15 10.65 -22.45 -5.89
C ALA A 15 11.06 -22.28 -4.41
N SER A 16 10.14 -21.81 -3.56
CA SER A 16 10.43 -21.42 -2.17
C SER A 16 11.03 -22.54 -1.29
N SER A 17 10.75 -23.82 -1.59
CA SER A 17 11.28 -24.97 -0.84
C SER A 17 12.10 -25.96 -1.68
N THR A 18 11.99 -25.91 -3.00
CA THR A 18 12.60 -26.87 -3.92
C THR A 18 13.15 -26.21 -5.17
N THR A 19 14.16 -26.84 -5.76
CA THR A 19 14.76 -26.45 -7.03
C THR A 19 14.48 -27.53 -8.06
N THR A 20 13.84 -27.15 -9.16
CA THR A 20 13.63 -28.01 -10.33
C THR A 20 14.79 -27.85 -11.30
N ILE A 21 15.36 -28.98 -11.71
CA ILE A 21 16.49 -29.06 -12.64
C ILE A 21 16.03 -29.83 -13.87
N GLN A 22 16.18 -29.21 -15.04
CA GLN A 22 15.95 -29.85 -16.34
C GLN A 22 17.27 -30.01 -17.08
N TYR A 23 17.51 -31.21 -17.62
CA TYR A 23 18.70 -31.52 -18.40
C TYR A 23 18.36 -32.42 -19.58
N LYS A 24 19.18 -32.30 -20.62
CA LYS A 24 19.07 -33.08 -21.85
C LYS A 24 20.19 -34.11 -21.90
N VAL A 25 19.85 -35.34 -22.27
CA VAL A 25 20.81 -36.43 -22.51
C VAL A 25 20.61 -36.93 -23.92
N SER A 26 21.68 -36.92 -24.72
CA SER A 26 21.68 -37.44 -26.08
C SER A 26 22.26 -38.85 -26.10
N PHE A 27 21.52 -39.79 -26.67
CA PHE A 27 21.89 -41.19 -26.84
C PHE A 27 22.20 -41.44 -28.30
N VAL A 28 23.39 -41.95 -28.57
CA VAL A 28 23.82 -42.33 -29.92
C VAL A 28 23.63 -43.84 -30.09
N GLY A 29 22.75 -44.23 -31.00
CA GLY A 29 22.62 -45.60 -31.48
C GLY A 29 23.71 -45.92 -32.51
N TYR A 30 24.28 -47.12 -32.43
CA TYR A 30 25.19 -47.64 -33.45
C TYR A 30 24.48 -48.74 -34.22
N SER A 31 24.19 -48.49 -35.49
CA SER A 31 23.60 -49.46 -36.42
C SER A 31 23.97 -49.07 -37.85
N ASP A 32 24.36 -50.05 -38.66
CA ASP A 32 24.61 -49.89 -40.10
C ASP A 32 23.31 -50.01 -40.93
N SER A 33 22.14 -50.04 -40.28
CA SER A 33 20.83 -50.20 -40.92
C SER A 33 19.72 -49.46 -40.16
N TYR A 34 18.81 -48.80 -40.89
CA TYR A 34 17.66 -48.08 -40.35
C TYR A 34 16.36 -48.91 -40.50
N PRO A 35 15.43 -48.86 -39.53
CA PRO A 35 15.50 -48.17 -38.23
C PRO A 35 16.42 -48.89 -37.22
N ILE A 36 16.93 -48.13 -36.25
CA ILE A 36 17.81 -48.67 -35.21
C ILE A 36 17.00 -49.57 -34.27
N LYS A 37 17.35 -50.85 -34.24
CA LYS A 37 16.73 -51.83 -33.35
C LYS A 37 17.40 -51.83 -31.97
N VAL A 38 16.86 -51.05 -31.03
CA VAL A 38 17.20 -51.12 -29.61
C VAL A 38 16.11 -51.86 -28.81
N LYS A 39 16.50 -52.82 -27.99
CA LYS A 39 15.60 -53.38 -26.97
C LYS A 39 15.16 -52.25 -26.04
N PRO A 40 13.87 -52.13 -25.65
CA PRO A 40 13.43 -51.11 -24.71
C PRO A 40 14.21 -51.20 -23.39
N TYR A 41 14.71 -50.05 -22.90
CA TYR A 41 15.35 -49.97 -21.59
C TYR A 41 14.97 -48.66 -20.90
N SER A 42 14.83 -48.71 -19.57
CA SER A 42 14.49 -47.55 -18.75
C SER A 42 15.74 -46.90 -18.20
N ILE A 43 15.81 -45.58 -18.36
CA ILE A 43 16.89 -44.75 -17.89
C ILE A 43 16.38 -43.84 -16.80
N LYS A 44 17.13 -43.76 -15.70
CA LYS A 44 16.97 -42.71 -14.69
C LYS A 44 18.24 -41.89 -14.66
N VAL A 45 18.13 -40.65 -14.21
CA VAL A 45 19.30 -39.86 -13.89
C VAL A 45 19.29 -39.46 -12.42
N MET A 46 20.42 -39.71 -11.76
CA MET A 46 20.63 -39.34 -10.36
C MET A 46 21.29 -37.97 -10.30
N LEU A 47 20.79 -37.11 -9.43
CA LEU A 47 21.38 -35.84 -9.05
C LEU A 47 21.94 -35.98 -7.63
N VAL A 48 23.22 -35.67 -7.45
CA VAL A 48 23.85 -35.63 -6.12
C VAL A 48 24.09 -34.17 -5.75
N ALA A 49 23.62 -33.75 -4.57
CA ALA A 49 23.90 -32.44 -4.00
C ALA A 49 24.36 -32.61 -2.54
N GLY A 50 25.65 -32.35 -2.29
CA GLY A 50 26.28 -32.72 -1.01
C GLY A 50 26.20 -34.23 -0.78
N ASN A 51 25.57 -34.64 0.34
CA ASN A 51 25.33 -36.05 0.68
C ASN A 51 23.93 -36.55 0.27
N ALA A 52 23.11 -35.71 -0.35
CA ALA A 52 21.76 -36.07 -0.74
C ALA A 52 21.71 -36.58 -2.18
N LEU A 53 20.98 -37.68 -2.37
CA LEU A 53 20.75 -38.32 -3.66
C LEU A 53 19.30 -38.14 -4.09
N TYR A 54 19.10 -37.62 -5.29
CA TYR A 54 17.78 -37.46 -5.90
C TYR A 54 17.74 -38.19 -7.24
N VAL A 55 16.62 -38.83 -7.55
CA VAL A 55 16.48 -39.61 -8.79
C VAL A 55 15.35 -39.03 -9.61
N SER A 56 15.61 -38.74 -10.89
CA SER A 56 14.58 -38.28 -11.82
C SER A 56 13.51 -39.33 -12.07
N GLN A 57 12.39 -38.90 -12.64
CA GLN A 57 11.47 -39.85 -13.27
C GLN A 57 12.21 -40.67 -14.33
N ALA A 58 11.85 -41.96 -14.44
CA ALA A 58 12.42 -42.85 -15.44
C ALA A 58 11.85 -42.49 -16.82
N GLN A 59 12.70 -42.54 -17.85
CA GLN A 59 12.28 -42.45 -19.24
C GLN A 59 12.73 -43.70 -20.00
N THR A 60 11.88 -44.18 -20.90
CA THR A 60 12.16 -45.39 -21.68
C THR A 60 12.75 -45.01 -23.04
N VAL A 61 13.83 -45.67 -23.41
CA VAL A 61 14.44 -45.57 -24.75
C VAL A 61 14.10 -46.83 -25.53
N ASN A 62 13.50 -46.66 -26.70
CA ASN A 62 13.10 -47.74 -27.59
C ASN A 62 13.31 -47.34 -29.06
N GLU A 63 13.01 -48.25 -29.98
CA GLU A 63 13.21 -48.05 -31.43
C GLU A 63 12.47 -46.82 -31.96
N THR A 64 11.28 -46.53 -31.43
CA THR A 64 10.48 -45.35 -31.82
C THR A 64 11.05 -44.03 -31.31
N ALA A 65 12.04 -44.05 -30.42
CA ALA A 65 12.65 -42.85 -29.86
C ALA A 65 13.68 -42.21 -30.82
N PHE A 66 14.20 -42.95 -31.81
CA PHE A 66 15.16 -42.41 -32.77
C PHE A 66 14.44 -41.76 -33.97
N PRO A 67 14.70 -40.48 -34.29
CA PRO A 67 14.13 -39.83 -35.46
C PRO A 67 14.59 -40.49 -36.76
N SER A 68 13.73 -40.45 -37.80
CA SER A 68 14.12 -40.92 -39.14
C SER A 68 15.37 -40.19 -39.64
N GLY A 69 16.40 -40.93 -40.05
CA GLY A 69 17.67 -40.37 -40.52
C GLY A 69 18.62 -39.85 -39.43
N SER A 70 18.27 -40.04 -38.14
CA SER A 70 19.15 -39.71 -37.01
C SER A 70 19.46 -40.96 -36.20
N ASN A 71 20.74 -41.13 -35.87
CA ASN A 71 21.17 -42.10 -34.88
C ASN A 71 21.27 -41.50 -33.47
N VAL A 72 20.80 -40.27 -33.28
CA VAL A 72 20.78 -39.57 -32.00
C VAL A 72 19.35 -39.35 -31.54
N VAL A 73 19.05 -39.71 -30.29
CA VAL A 73 17.84 -39.28 -29.58
C VAL A 73 18.23 -38.44 -28.37
N THR A 74 17.60 -37.28 -28.21
CA THR A 74 17.79 -36.42 -27.03
C THR A 74 16.57 -36.45 -26.15
N LEU A 75 16.74 -36.85 -24.90
CA LEU A 75 15.67 -36.90 -23.90
C LEU A 75 15.83 -35.79 -22.88
N THR A 76 14.71 -35.22 -22.44
CA THR A 76 14.70 -34.20 -21.37
C THR A 76 14.21 -34.82 -20.08
N PHE A 77 15.03 -34.76 -19.05
CA PHE A 77 14.71 -35.25 -17.72
C PHE A 77 14.50 -34.08 -16.77
N THR A 78 13.67 -34.29 -15.75
CA THR A 78 13.40 -33.33 -14.69
C THR A 78 13.64 -33.98 -13.34
N GLY A 79 14.43 -33.34 -12.49
CA GLY A 79 14.65 -33.70 -11.09
C GLY A 79 14.31 -32.53 -10.17
N THR A 80 13.89 -32.83 -8.94
CA THR A 80 13.59 -31.82 -7.92
C THR A 80 14.46 -32.08 -6.70
N ILE A 81 15.16 -31.05 -6.24
CA ILE A 81 16.03 -31.08 -5.05
C ILE A 81 15.45 -30.13 -4.00
N THR A 82 15.39 -30.55 -2.74
CA THR A 82 15.01 -29.63 -1.65
C THR A 82 16.14 -28.64 -1.39
N ASN A 83 15.82 -27.36 -1.29
CA ASN A 83 16.84 -26.29 -1.20
C ASN A 83 17.77 -26.45 0.01
N SER A 84 17.33 -27.14 1.07
CA SER A 84 18.15 -27.49 2.24
C SER A 84 19.41 -28.31 1.93
N HIS A 85 19.48 -28.96 0.77
CA HIS A 85 20.63 -29.76 0.34
C HIS A 85 21.51 -29.05 -0.70
N LEU A 86 21.17 -27.82 -1.07
CA LEU A 86 21.94 -26.97 -1.98
C LEU A 86 22.66 -25.90 -1.17
N THR A 87 23.76 -26.28 -0.51
CA THR A 87 24.65 -25.33 0.16
C THR A 87 25.57 -24.66 -0.86
N ALA A 88 26.12 -23.47 -0.53
CA ALA A 88 27.14 -22.83 -1.36
C ALA A 88 28.29 -23.80 -1.68
N GLY A 89 28.68 -23.87 -2.96
CA GLY A 89 29.69 -24.82 -3.45
C GLY A 89 29.19 -26.24 -3.70
N SER A 90 27.89 -26.53 -3.55
CA SER A 90 27.31 -27.82 -3.91
C SER A 90 27.53 -28.13 -5.39
N LYS A 91 28.11 -29.30 -5.67
CA LYS A 91 28.25 -29.83 -7.03
C LYS A 91 27.06 -30.71 -7.33
N ILE A 92 26.48 -30.54 -8.52
CA ILE A 92 25.46 -31.45 -9.03
C ILE A 92 26.12 -32.44 -9.97
N THR A 93 26.22 -33.69 -9.52
CA THR A 93 26.73 -34.79 -10.35
C THR A 93 25.57 -35.57 -10.95
N LEU A 94 25.64 -35.86 -12.26
CA LEU A 94 24.63 -36.61 -12.99
C LEU A 94 25.11 -38.03 -13.27
N PHE A 95 24.32 -39.03 -12.90
CA PHE A 95 24.59 -40.44 -13.22
C PHE A 95 23.44 -41.03 -14.03
N VAL A 96 23.76 -41.75 -15.11
CA VAL A 96 22.77 -42.49 -15.91
C VAL A 96 22.67 -43.90 -15.35
N LEU A 97 21.47 -44.32 -14.94
CA LEU A 97 21.19 -45.68 -14.49
C LEU A 97 20.54 -46.48 -15.63
N ASP A 98 21.15 -47.61 -16.00
CA ASP A 98 20.58 -48.61 -16.91
C ASP A 98 20.19 -49.87 -16.12
N ALA A 99 18.90 -50.23 -16.15
CA ALA A 99 18.36 -51.39 -15.45
C ALA A 99 18.89 -52.74 -15.97
N LYS A 100 19.54 -52.78 -17.15
CA LYS A 100 20.03 -54.02 -17.76
C LYS A 100 21.33 -54.57 -17.15
N TYR A 101 22.10 -53.75 -16.43
CA TYR A 101 23.47 -54.09 -15.98
C TYR A 101 23.69 -54.11 -14.45
N GLY A 102 22.62 -54.26 -13.66
CA GLY A 102 22.68 -54.59 -12.23
C GLY A 102 23.80 -53.92 -11.41
N SER A 103 23.51 -52.78 -10.77
CA SER A 103 24.33 -52.11 -9.73
C SER A 103 25.82 -51.81 -9.98
N GLU A 104 26.41 -52.29 -11.08
CA GLU A 104 27.76 -51.91 -11.51
C GLU A 104 27.66 -50.53 -12.18
N PRO A 105 28.41 -49.51 -11.72
CA PRO A 105 28.40 -48.19 -12.35
C PRO A 105 28.93 -48.34 -13.78
N VAL A 106 28.02 -48.29 -14.76
CA VAL A 106 28.36 -48.16 -16.17
C VAL A 106 29.21 -46.89 -16.29
N ALA A 107 30.53 -47.06 -16.37
CA ALA A 107 31.57 -46.04 -16.46
C ALA A 107 31.21 -44.72 -15.77
N ALA A 108 31.78 -44.46 -14.58
CA ALA A 108 31.81 -43.12 -13.99
C ALA A 108 32.07 -42.10 -15.11
N PHE A 109 31.04 -41.31 -15.43
CA PHE A 109 31.15 -40.26 -16.42
C PHE A 109 32.06 -39.20 -15.80
N THR A 110 33.37 -39.40 -15.91
CA THR A 110 34.40 -38.42 -15.54
C THR A 110 34.56 -37.48 -16.74
N GLY A 111 33.44 -36.91 -17.17
CA GLY A 111 33.31 -36.13 -18.39
C GLY A 111 32.50 -34.89 -18.09
N GLY A 112 33.16 -33.90 -17.49
CA GLY A 112 32.55 -32.60 -17.21
C GLY A 112 32.01 -32.49 -15.79
N SER A 113 32.86 -32.12 -14.85
CA SER A 113 32.38 -31.33 -13.71
C SER A 113 31.80 -30.04 -14.29
N ALA A 114 30.47 -29.92 -14.34
CA ALA A 114 29.88 -28.61 -14.52
C ALA A 114 30.05 -27.86 -13.18
N TYR A 115 31.07 -27.01 -13.11
CA TYR A 115 31.21 -26.04 -12.02
C TYR A 115 30.06 -25.05 -12.15
N TYR A 116 29.08 -25.15 -11.27
CA TYR A 116 28.11 -24.08 -11.09
C TYR A 116 28.56 -23.30 -9.87
N ASP A 117 29.04 -22.08 -10.11
CA ASP A 117 29.21 -21.10 -9.05
C ASP A 117 27.79 -20.74 -8.58
N TRP A 118 27.36 -21.38 -7.49
CA TRP A 118 26.07 -21.14 -6.88
C TRP A 118 26.10 -19.73 -6.29
N VAL A 119 25.68 -18.74 -7.06
CA VAL A 119 25.12 -17.53 -6.48
C VAL A 119 23.69 -17.92 -6.17
N ALA A 120 23.40 -18.21 -4.90
CA ALA A 120 22.04 -18.09 -4.39
C ALA A 120 21.46 -16.84 -5.05
N GLY A 121 20.25 -16.88 -5.62
CA GLY A 121 19.53 -15.62 -5.78
C GLY A 121 19.44 -15.05 -4.36
N ALA A 122 20.36 -14.17 -3.99
CA ALA A 122 20.45 -13.66 -2.63
C ALA A 122 19.08 -13.04 -2.38
N LEU A 123 18.35 -13.54 -1.39
CA LEU A 123 17.11 -12.89 -1.01
C LEU A 123 17.54 -11.54 -0.46
N PHE A 124 17.26 -10.47 -1.21
CA PHE A 124 17.55 -9.13 -0.73
C PHE A 124 16.36 -8.67 0.10
N TYR A 125 16.69 -8.03 1.21
CA TYR A 125 15.73 -7.49 2.14
C TYR A 125 15.66 -5.97 2.01
N ASN A 126 14.51 -5.38 2.28
CA ASN A 126 14.38 -3.92 2.25
C ASN A 126 15.23 -3.26 3.34
N ASP A 127 15.72 -2.06 3.06
CA ASP A 127 16.22 -1.16 4.10
C ASP A 127 15.04 -0.61 4.92
N GLN A 128 15.33 -0.10 6.12
CA GLN A 128 14.33 0.63 6.88
C GLN A 128 13.92 1.88 6.09
N MET A 129 12.62 2.08 5.94
CA MET A 129 12.05 3.26 5.28
C MET A 129 10.95 3.84 6.17
N SER A 130 10.83 5.16 6.18
CA SER A 130 9.83 5.84 7.00
C SER A 130 9.26 7.04 6.26
N ARG A 131 8.00 7.35 6.56
CA ARG A 131 7.33 8.55 6.08
C ARG A 131 6.60 9.24 7.22
N THR A 132 6.80 10.54 7.34
CA THR A 132 6.07 11.39 8.28
C THR A 132 4.96 12.11 7.52
N LEU A 133 3.73 11.96 8.00
CA LEU A 133 2.55 12.61 7.43
C LEU A 133 1.74 13.26 8.55
N ALA A 134 1.10 14.38 8.23
CA ALA A 134 0.11 14.97 9.13
C ALA A 134 -1.20 14.17 9.05
N LYS A 135 -1.87 14.03 10.20
CA LYS A 135 -3.28 13.60 10.21
C LYS A 135 -4.10 14.61 9.42
N ASN A 136 -4.89 14.13 8.47
CA ASN A 136 -5.71 14.98 7.57
C ASN A 136 -7.22 14.79 7.75
N SER A 137 -7.63 13.93 8.69
CA SER A 137 -9.03 13.71 9.06
C SER A 137 -9.46 14.55 10.26
N CYS A 138 -8.88 15.74 10.42
CA CYS A 138 -9.28 16.69 11.46
C CYS A 138 -10.44 17.56 10.96
N GLU A 139 -11.30 17.97 11.88
CA GLU A 139 -12.35 18.95 11.59
C GLU A 139 -11.73 20.31 11.23
N GLU A 140 -12.50 21.15 10.55
CA GLU A 140 -12.09 22.51 10.26
C GLU A 140 -11.68 23.26 11.55
N GLY A 141 -10.71 24.16 11.46
CA GLY A 141 -10.16 24.86 12.64
C GLY A 141 -9.17 24.04 13.49
N TYR A 142 -8.85 22.80 13.09
CA TYR A 142 -7.82 21.98 13.73
C TYR A 142 -6.73 21.56 12.74
N ALA A 143 -5.49 21.55 13.22
CA ALA A 143 -4.35 20.95 12.54
C ALA A 143 -4.07 19.56 13.11
N GLY A 144 -3.77 18.60 12.23
CA GLY A 144 -3.32 17.28 12.63
C GLY A 144 -1.84 17.25 13.02
N SER A 145 -1.51 16.47 14.02
CA SER A 145 -0.12 16.18 14.40
C SER A 145 0.60 15.41 13.29
N ASN A 146 1.91 15.60 13.20
CA ASN A 146 2.79 14.76 12.38
C ASN A 146 2.99 13.39 13.03
N VAL A 147 2.77 12.32 12.27
CA VAL A 147 2.95 10.94 12.70
C VAL A 147 3.91 10.24 11.72
N THR A 148 4.90 9.52 12.24
CA THR A 148 5.84 8.75 11.45
C THR A 148 5.41 7.29 11.36
N TYR A 149 5.15 6.82 10.15
CA TYR A 149 4.97 5.40 9.85
C TYR A 149 6.30 4.82 9.36
N THR A 150 6.74 3.71 9.97
CA THR A 150 8.03 3.07 9.68
C THR A 150 7.83 1.65 9.18
N VAL A 151 8.37 1.38 8.00
CA VAL A 151 8.58 0.03 7.49
C VAL A 151 9.98 -0.41 7.94
N ALA A 152 10.03 -1.31 8.92
CA ALA A 152 11.28 -1.83 9.46
C ALA A 152 12.14 -2.50 8.37
N ALA A 153 13.46 -2.50 8.57
CA ALA A 153 14.37 -3.27 7.74
C ALA A 153 14.00 -4.76 7.76
N ASN A 154 14.21 -5.45 6.64
CA ASN A 154 13.90 -6.88 6.48
C ASN A 154 12.43 -7.30 6.58
N LYS A 155 11.48 -6.35 6.52
CA LYS A 155 10.04 -6.65 6.45
C LYS A 155 9.63 -7.28 5.10
N HIS A 156 10.20 -6.79 4.00
CA HIS A 156 9.90 -7.17 2.63
C HIS A 156 11.13 -7.76 1.94
N SER A 157 10.93 -8.74 1.06
CA SER A 157 11.99 -9.41 0.31
C SER A 157 11.78 -9.35 -1.21
N GLY A 158 12.88 -9.41 -1.97
CA GLY A 158 12.88 -9.41 -3.44
C GLY A 158 14.09 -10.10 -4.04
N ALA A 159 14.06 -10.33 -5.36
CA ALA A 159 15.18 -10.91 -6.11
C ALA A 159 16.36 -9.93 -6.25
N THR A 160 16.09 -8.64 -6.05
CA THR A 160 17.10 -7.57 -5.96
C THR A 160 16.80 -6.64 -4.80
N LYS A 161 17.81 -5.89 -4.36
CA LYS A 161 17.63 -4.85 -3.32
C LYS A 161 16.59 -3.79 -3.73
N ALA A 162 16.61 -3.38 -5.00
CA ALA A 162 15.68 -2.40 -5.54
C ALA A 162 14.23 -2.90 -5.50
N GLU A 163 13.98 -4.17 -5.82
CA GLU A 163 12.65 -4.76 -5.74
C GLU A 163 12.14 -4.82 -4.29
N ALA A 164 12.98 -5.21 -3.34
CA ALA A 164 12.63 -5.24 -1.92
C ALA A 164 12.29 -3.83 -1.39
N ASN A 165 13.08 -2.82 -1.76
CA ASN A 165 12.82 -1.41 -1.41
C ASN A 165 11.57 -0.87 -2.11
N ALA A 166 11.27 -1.26 -3.34
CA ALA A 166 10.04 -0.86 -4.04
C ALA A 166 8.78 -1.41 -3.33
N LYS A 167 8.83 -2.62 -2.78
CA LYS A 167 7.73 -3.18 -1.96
C LYS A 167 7.54 -2.41 -0.66
N ALA A 168 8.64 -2.03 0.01
CA ALA A 168 8.58 -1.19 1.21
C ALA A 168 8.01 0.20 0.91
N GLU A 169 8.36 0.80 -0.22
CA GLU A 169 7.81 2.08 -0.67
C GLU A 169 6.30 1.98 -0.98
N ALA A 170 5.87 0.88 -1.62
CA ALA A 170 4.45 0.63 -1.85
C ALA A 170 3.64 0.49 -0.55
N ASP A 171 4.21 -0.15 0.49
CA ASP A 171 3.63 -0.23 1.83
C ASP A 171 3.48 1.16 2.46
N LEU A 172 4.52 2.01 2.38
CA LEU A 172 4.42 3.41 2.81
C LEU A 172 3.30 4.16 2.09
N ASN A 173 3.23 4.05 0.76
CA ASN A 173 2.20 4.70 -0.04
C ASN A 173 0.78 4.25 0.31
N ALA A 174 0.59 2.96 0.60
CA ALA A 174 -0.73 2.39 0.90
C ALA A 174 -1.18 2.67 2.35
N ASN A 175 -0.25 2.67 3.31
CA ASN A 175 -0.61 2.59 4.73
C ASN A 175 -0.31 3.86 5.54
N ALA A 176 0.64 4.71 5.12
CA ALA A 176 1.12 5.79 5.96
C ALA A 176 0.04 6.81 6.36
N GLN A 177 -0.85 7.20 5.43
CA GLN A 177 -1.91 8.17 5.75
C GLN A 177 -2.97 7.59 6.69
N ASN A 178 -3.37 6.33 6.48
CA ASN A 178 -4.32 5.65 7.37
C ASN A 178 -3.73 5.53 8.78
N TYR A 179 -2.45 5.20 8.88
CA TYR A 179 -1.74 5.14 10.16
C TYR A 179 -1.68 6.51 10.84
N ALA A 180 -1.36 7.59 10.11
CA ALA A 180 -1.37 8.95 10.64
C ALA A 180 -2.76 9.36 11.13
N ASN A 181 -3.82 9.01 10.39
CA ASN A 181 -5.20 9.31 10.78
C ASN A 181 -5.64 8.51 12.01
N ALA A 182 -5.18 7.28 12.19
CA ALA A 182 -5.52 6.45 13.36
C ALA A 182 -4.76 6.85 14.63
N ASN A 183 -3.51 7.31 14.51
CA ASN A 183 -2.61 7.54 15.65
C ASN A 183 -2.33 9.02 15.94
N GLY A 184 -2.70 9.93 15.04
CA GLY A 184 -2.48 11.36 15.21
C GLY A 184 -3.58 12.04 16.03
N THR A 185 -3.22 13.17 16.64
CA THR A 185 -4.11 14.07 17.39
C THR A 185 -4.46 15.29 16.56
N CYS A 186 -5.60 15.92 16.84
CA CYS A 186 -6.00 17.20 16.26
C CYS A 186 -5.84 18.30 17.33
N THR A 187 -5.19 19.41 16.97
CA THR A 187 -4.99 20.57 17.84
C THR A 187 -5.59 21.81 17.20
N PRO A 188 -6.32 22.66 17.96
CA PRO A 188 -6.88 23.90 17.44
C PRO A 188 -5.81 24.77 16.75
N THR A 189 -6.11 25.29 15.57
CA THR A 189 -5.29 26.30 14.90
C THR A 189 -5.80 27.68 15.28
N CYS A 190 -5.28 28.22 16.38
CA CYS A 190 -5.60 29.57 16.82
C CYS A 190 -4.76 30.57 16.01
N THR A 191 -5.20 30.88 14.80
CA THR A 191 -4.57 31.91 13.96
C THR A 191 -5.08 33.29 14.37
N GLY A 192 -4.64 33.78 15.53
CA GLY A 192 -4.91 35.13 16.04
C GLY A 192 -6.39 35.43 16.33
N PRO A 193 -6.69 36.64 16.85
CA PRO A 193 -8.06 37.00 17.17
C PRO A 193 -8.87 37.15 15.89
N ALA A 194 -9.78 36.21 15.62
CA ALA A 194 -10.84 36.51 14.64
C ALA A 194 -11.67 37.65 15.21
N VAL A 195 -11.72 38.76 14.48
CA VAL A 195 -12.58 39.88 14.84
C VAL A 195 -13.97 39.56 14.29
N VAL A 196 -14.97 39.65 15.17
CA VAL A 196 -16.37 39.45 14.80
C VAL A 196 -16.97 40.82 14.53
N TRP A 197 -17.47 41.05 13.32
CA TRP A 197 -18.15 42.27 12.89
C TRP A 197 -19.48 41.94 12.22
N LEU A 198 -20.37 42.93 12.23
CA LEU A 198 -21.66 42.83 11.54
C LEU A 198 -21.43 42.90 10.03
N GLU A 199 -21.87 41.89 9.28
CA GLU A 199 -21.84 41.94 7.82
C GLU A 199 -23.12 42.53 7.25
N SER A 200 -24.27 42.05 7.74
CA SER A 200 -25.56 42.47 7.24
C SER A 200 -26.64 42.31 8.30
N PHE A 201 -27.64 43.17 8.22
CA PHE A 201 -28.90 43.00 8.93
C PHE A 201 -30.06 43.34 8.02
N ASN A 202 -31.14 42.55 8.12
CA ASN A 202 -32.36 42.76 7.35
C ASN A 202 -33.56 42.70 8.27
N ASN A 203 -34.39 43.74 8.22
CA ASN A 203 -35.63 43.82 8.97
C ASN A 203 -36.83 43.92 8.04
N LYS A 204 -37.82 43.11 8.34
CA LYS A 204 -39.12 43.13 7.68
C LYS A 204 -40.24 43.36 8.70
N PHE A 205 -41.01 44.43 8.54
CA PHE A 205 -42.14 44.76 9.43
C PHE A 205 -43.47 44.55 8.74
N TYR A 206 -44.40 43.90 9.44
CA TYR A 206 -45.71 43.55 8.90
C TYR A 206 -46.82 44.56 9.29
N GLY A 207 -46.45 45.78 9.68
CA GLY A 207 -47.37 46.85 10.08
C GLY A 207 -47.49 47.06 11.60
N ALA A 208 -48.22 48.09 12.00
CA ALA A 208 -48.41 48.45 13.41
C ALA A 208 -49.11 47.31 14.18
N GLY A 209 -48.49 46.85 15.27
CA GLY A 209 -49.02 45.77 16.11
C GLY A 209 -48.61 44.34 15.71
N TYR A 210 -47.90 44.17 14.58
CA TYR A 210 -47.38 42.86 14.16
C TYR A 210 -45.89 42.73 14.49
N LYS A 211 -45.45 41.52 14.85
CA LYS A 211 -44.03 41.23 15.09
C LYS A 211 -43.24 41.42 13.79
N GLY A 212 -42.16 42.20 13.82
CA GLY A 212 -41.17 42.24 12.74
C GLY A 212 -40.29 40.99 12.76
N LYS A 213 -39.66 40.65 11.64
CA LYS A 213 -38.60 39.65 11.56
C LYS A 213 -37.27 40.34 11.28
N THR A 214 -36.31 40.13 12.16
CA THR A 214 -34.94 40.63 12.08
C THR A 214 -34.01 39.47 11.78
N ILE A 215 -33.16 39.60 10.76
CA ILE A 215 -32.09 38.66 10.43
C ILE A 215 -30.78 39.39 10.63
N VAL A 216 -29.86 38.79 11.37
CA VAL A 216 -28.50 39.29 11.58
C VAL A 216 -27.51 38.28 11.03
N ILE A 217 -26.51 38.78 10.32
CA ILE A 217 -25.40 38.01 9.75
C ILE A 217 -24.09 38.68 10.20
N VAL A 218 -23.23 37.93 10.88
CA VAL A 218 -21.85 38.33 11.20
C VAL A 218 -20.87 37.65 10.26
N ASN A 219 -19.61 38.08 10.21
CA ASN A 219 -18.61 37.37 9.42
C ASN A 219 -18.43 35.94 9.88
N ASP A 220 -18.21 35.07 8.92
CA ASP A 220 -18.00 33.67 9.18
C ASP A 220 -16.63 33.43 9.83
N VAL A 221 -16.63 32.70 10.94
CA VAL A 221 -15.47 32.32 11.73
C VAL A 221 -15.33 30.80 11.62
N PRO A 222 -14.20 30.28 11.08
CA PRO A 222 -14.00 28.85 10.91
C PRO A 222 -14.16 28.08 12.23
N ALA A 223 -14.85 26.95 12.16
CA ALA A 223 -15.09 26.05 13.30
C ALA A 223 -15.79 26.70 14.50
N ALA A 224 -16.55 27.77 14.27
CA ALA A 224 -17.27 28.47 15.32
C ALA A 224 -18.71 27.98 15.51
N THR A 225 -19.23 28.24 16.70
CA THR A 225 -20.68 28.28 16.95
C THR A 225 -21.04 29.64 17.51
N TYR A 226 -22.25 30.10 17.20
CA TYR A 226 -22.70 31.45 17.52
C TYR A 226 -23.79 31.38 18.59
N ARG A 227 -23.51 31.94 19.77
CA ARG A 227 -24.49 32.08 20.85
C ARG A 227 -25.17 33.43 20.73
N TRP A 228 -26.48 33.39 20.58
CA TRP A 228 -27.29 34.57 20.35
C TRP A 228 -28.11 34.94 21.59
N TYR A 229 -28.13 36.23 21.88
CA TYR A 229 -28.87 36.82 22.99
C TYR A 229 -29.78 37.92 22.44
N VAL A 230 -30.96 38.07 23.03
CA VAL A 230 -31.86 39.19 22.78
C VAL A 230 -32.18 39.82 24.12
N ASP A 231 -31.94 41.12 24.23
CA ASP A 231 -32.12 41.91 25.45
C ASP A 231 -31.39 41.30 26.67
N GLY A 232 -30.19 40.76 26.41
CA GLY A 232 -29.33 40.13 27.42
C GLY A 232 -29.70 38.68 27.76
N GLY A 233 -30.88 38.20 27.33
CA GLY A 233 -31.31 36.82 27.54
C GLY A 233 -30.82 35.88 26.43
N PHE A 234 -30.20 34.76 26.80
CA PHE A 234 -29.79 33.70 25.86
C PHE A 234 -30.99 33.17 25.08
N LYS A 235 -30.82 32.98 23.76
CA LYS A 235 -31.88 32.48 22.89
C LYS A 235 -31.53 31.15 22.24
N THR A 236 -30.37 31.06 21.59
CA THR A 236 -30.00 29.85 20.85
C THR A 236 -28.50 29.80 20.56
N THR A 237 -28.03 28.64 20.15
CA THR A 237 -26.71 28.44 19.53
C THR A 237 -26.92 27.95 18.11
N THR A 238 -26.26 28.57 17.14
CA THR A 238 -26.31 28.15 15.72
C THR A 238 -24.92 27.75 15.24
N PRO A 239 -24.82 26.75 14.33
CA PRO A 239 -23.58 26.50 13.60
C PRO A 239 -23.32 27.58 12.56
N ASP A 240 -24.38 28.20 12.02
CA ASP A 240 -24.27 29.25 11.00
C ASP A 240 -24.09 30.64 11.62
N ASN A 241 -23.38 31.51 10.91
CA ASN A 241 -23.10 32.92 11.24
C ASN A 241 -24.33 33.86 11.17
N ALA A 242 -25.53 33.28 11.07
CA ALA A 242 -26.78 34.01 10.91
C ALA A 242 -27.87 33.49 11.86
N ALA A 243 -28.68 34.43 12.37
CA ALA A 243 -29.87 34.09 13.14
C ALA A 243 -31.02 35.06 12.86
N SER A 244 -32.24 34.59 13.10
CA SER A 244 -33.44 35.40 12.93
C SER A 244 -34.30 35.46 14.20
N PHE A 245 -34.80 36.64 14.51
CA PHE A 245 -35.59 36.93 15.70
C PHE A 245 -36.87 37.67 15.34
N SER A 246 -37.88 37.60 16.21
CA SER A 246 -39.16 38.28 16.00
C SER A 246 -39.63 39.03 17.25
N TRP A 247 -39.89 40.32 17.11
CA TRP A 247 -40.26 41.22 18.21
C TRP A 247 -41.18 42.36 17.73
N LEU A 248 -41.75 43.14 18.67
CA LEU A 248 -42.66 44.24 18.35
C LEU A 248 -41.87 45.52 17.98
N PRO A 249 -42.27 46.26 16.93
CA PRO A 249 -41.56 47.47 16.47
C PRO A 249 -41.67 48.67 17.42
N SER A 250 -42.59 48.64 18.39
CA SER A 250 -42.80 49.71 19.36
C SER A 250 -41.80 49.69 20.53
N GLU A 251 -40.99 48.64 20.64
CA GLU A 251 -40.03 48.45 21.72
C GLU A 251 -38.58 48.60 21.18
N THR A 252 -37.68 49.07 22.06
CA THR A 252 -36.25 49.09 21.76
C THR A 252 -35.68 47.73 22.15
N HIS A 253 -34.98 47.09 21.22
CA HIS A 253 -34.35 45.79 21.44
C HIS A 253 -32.86 45.87 21.11
N TYR A 254 -32.10 44.88 21.57
CA TYR A 254 -30.75 44.66 21.05
C TYR A 254 -30.45 43.17 20.93
N ILE A 255 -29.61 42.85 19.96
CA ILE A 255 -29.05 41.51 19.78
C ILE A 255 -27.61 41.54 20.27
N GLU A 256 -27.20 40.48 20.96
CA GLU A 256 -25.79 40.21 21.18
C GLU A 256 -25.43 38.86 20.57
N VAL A 257 -24.23 38.77 20.00
CA VAL A 257 -23.65 37.52 19.53
C VAL A 257 -22.29 37.30 20.18
N GLU A 258 -22.08 36.07 20.64
CA GLU A 258 -20.85 35.59 21.23
C GLU A 258 -20.40 34.38 20.42
N VAL A 259 -19.16 34.43 19.93
CA VAL A 259 -18.61 33.40 19.05
C VAL A 259 -17.77 32.46 19.89
N VAL A 260 -18.08 31.18 19.82
CA VAL A 260 -17.39 30.11 20.53
C VAL A 260 -16.59 29.32 19.50
N THR A 261 -15.28 29.26 19.68
CA THR A 261 -14.35 28.47 18.87
C THR A 261 -13.64 27.45 19.75
N PRO A 262 -12.90 26.48 19.17
CA PRO A 262 -12.01 25.60 19.92
C PRO A 262 -10.92 26.34 20.73
N CYS A 263 -10.60 27.58 20.35
CA CYS A 263 -9.58 28.40 21.00
C CYS A 263 -10.15 29.20 22.18
N GLY A 264 -11.46 29.43 22.23
CA GLY A 264 -12.06 30.20 23.29
C GLY A 264 -13.38 30.83 22.88
N THR A 265 -13.81 31.82 23.66
CA THR A 265 -15.09 32.50 23.47
C THR A 265 -14.86 34.00 23.36
N SER A 266 -15.42 34.64 22.34
CA SER A 266 -15.32 36.09 22.14
C SER A 266 -16.00 36.88 23.24
N GLY A 267 -15.74 38.18 23.31
CA GLY A 267 -16.70 39.11 23.91
C GLY A 267 -18.01 39.14 23.12
N LYS A 268 -19.03 39.82 23.66
CA LYS A 268 -20.33 39.98 22.98
C LYS A 268 -20.32 41.18 22.04
N LEU A 269 -20.62 40.95 20.76
CA LEU A 269 -20.92 42.03 19.81
C LEU A 269 -22.39 42.43 19.96
N ARG A 270 -22.65 43.67 20.37
CA ARG A 270 -24.01 44.22 20.54
C ARG A 270 -24.45 44.99 19.30
N ILE A 271 -25.66 44.71 18.84
CA ILE A 271 -26.33 45.38 17.73
C ILE A 271 -27.63 45.99 18.28
N ASN A 272 -27.68 47.32 18.34
CA ASN A 272 -28.82 48.04 18.90
C ASN A 272 -29.93 48.23 17.87
N TYR A 273 -31.17 48.06 18.31
CA TYR A 273 -32.38 48.24 17.51
C TYR A 273 -33.33 49.27 18.15
N PRO A 274 -33.29 50.54 17.73
CA PRO A 274 -34.12 51.59 18.33
C PRO A 274 -35.60 51.39 18.02
N SER A 275 -36.47 51.73 18.98
CA SER A 275 -37.93 51.72 18.79
C SER A 275 -38.38 52.68 17.67
N GLY A 276 -39.42 52.32 16.92
CA GLY A 276 -40.07 53.22 15.96
C GLY A 276 -39.53 53.18 14.53
N THR A 277 -38.63 52.25 14.22
CA THR A 277 -38.21 51.92 12.85
C THR A 277 -39.33 51.18 12.11
N THR A 278 -40.30 51.92 11.57
CA THR A 278 -41.35 51.35 10.71
C THR A 278 -40.89 51.38 9.25
N GLY A 279 -40.55 50.22 8.69
CA GLY A 279 -40.21 50.07 7.26
C GLY A 279 -39.25 48.91 6.99
N ASP A 280 -39.33 48.32 5.79
CA ASP A 280 -38.36 47.34 5.33
C ASP A 280 -37.01 48.03 5.14
N GLY A 281 -35.97 47.53 5.80
CA GLY A 281 -34.65 48.16 5.82
C GLY A 281 -33.52 47.15 5.78
N SER A 282 -32.60 47.34 4.84
CA SER A 282 -31.32 46.64 4.76
C SER A 282 -30.19 47.65 4.98
N GLY A 283 -29.21 47.29 5.81
CA GLY A 283 -28.02 48.10 6.05
C GLY A 283 -26.75 47.25 6.01
N GLY A 284 -25.68 47.83 5.47
CA GLY A 284 -24.34 47.24 5.49
C GLY A 284 -23.54 47.69 6.72
N GLY A 285 -22.82 46.76 7.34
CA GLY A 285 -22.17 46.97 8.63
C GLY A 285 -20.98 47.94 8.61
N GLY A 286 -21.10 49.02 9.39
CA GLY A 286 -19.98 49.81 9.89
C GLY A 286 -20.12 49.91 11.41
N GLY A 287 -19.76 48.84 12.14
CA GLY A 287 -19.89 48.77 13.59
C GLY A 287 -18.73 47.98 14.19
N GLY A 288 -18.11 48.55 15.22
CA GLY A 288 -16.86 48.07 15.83
C GLY A 288 -16.87 46.57 16.15
N GLY A 289 -15.81 45.90 15.72
CA GLY A 289 -15.67 44.45 15.91
C GLY A 289 -15.23 44.08 17.33
N VAL A 290 -15.54 42.85 17.72
CA VAL A 290 -15.11 42.27 19.00
C VAL A 290 -14.01 41.24 18.75
N ILE A 291 -12.97 41.29 19.57
CA ILE A 291 -11.75 40.48 19.48
C ILE A 291 -11.98 39.14 20.21
N LEU A 292 -11.64 38.01 19.57
CA LEU A 292 -11.54 36.71 20.23
C LEU A 292 -10.32 36.66 21.17
N PRO A 293 -10.41 36.02 22.35
CA PRO A 293 -9.22 35.75 23.16
C PRO A 293 -8.28 34.77 22.42
N ASP A 294 -6.97 34.96 22.64
CA ASP A 294 -5.87 34.17 22.08
C ASP A 294 -5.91 32.69 22.49
#